data_AF-A0A940AIP3-F1
#
_entry.id   AF-A0A940AIP3-F1
#
_cell.length_a   1.000
_cell.length_b   1.000
_cell.length_c   1.000
_cell.angle_alpha   90.00
_cell.angle_beta   90.00
_cell.angle_gamma   90.00
#
_symmetry.space_group_name_H-M   'P 1'
#
loop_
_entity.id
_entity.type
_entity.pdbx_description
1 polymer ?
#
loop_
_entity_poly.entity_id
_entity_poly.type
_entity_poly.pdbx_seq_one_letter_code
_entity_poly.pdbx_strand_id
1 'polypeptide(L)'
;GAKLSERLNIIFIDLVSIRHAAKTKSADKLTPIEKWGLFFSYVDHDDKQDFINSIIQSEHGIMAAQNIVKHMSKEDDNWFYQFSVWKAECDYNTRMSNAEKRGLEKGLQKGLQQGMQQGMQQGIQQGIQQGLQISRIETAKQLLAMGVLSAEQIAQGTGLPIEKVKELQSSNK
;
A
#
# COMPACT_ATOMS: atom_id res chain seq x y z
N GLY A 1 -7.41 26.55 45.20
CA GLY A 1 -6.91 25.19 44.87
C GLY A 1 -7.63 24.17 45.72
N ALA A 2 -7.77 22.95 45.21
CA ALA A 2 -8.27 21.81 45.96
C ALA A 2 -7.08 20.97 46.43
N LYS A 3 -6.82 20.95 47.76
CA LYS A 3 -5.80 20.10 48.35
C LYS A 3 -6.34 18.67 48.39
N LEU A 4 -5.77 17.78 47.57
CA LEU A 4 -6.19 16.38 47.49
C LEU A 4 -5.40 15.49 48.45
N SER A 5 -4.17 15.87 48.79
CA SER A 5 -3.35 15.20 49.82
C SER A 5 -2.28 16.15 50.37
N GLU A 6 -1.47 15.68 51.33
CA GLU A 6 -0.29 16.41 51.81
C GLU A 6 0.78 16.63 50.73
N ARG A 7 0.69 15.93 49.59
CA ARG A 7 1.65 16.03 48.47
C ARG A 7 1.04 16.54 47.17
N LEU A 8 -0.29 16.64 47.09
CA LEU A 8 -0.99 16.99 45.85
C LEU A 8 -2.02 18.10 46.09
N ASN A 9 -1.84 19.20 45.37
CA ASN A 9 -2.75 20.33 45.35
C ASN A 9 -3.10 20.66 43.89
N ILE A 10 -4.39 20.72 43.57
CA ILE A 10 -4.87 21.11 42.24
C ILE A 10 -5.22 22.59 42.27
N ILE A 11 -4.65 23.35 41.34
CA ILE A 11 -4.90 24.77 41.19
C ILE A 11 -5.57 25.00 39.84
N PHE A 12 -6.79 25.55 39.86
CA PHE A 12 -7.48 25.98 38.65
C PHE A 12 -7.07 27.41 38.33
N ILE A 13 -6.68 27.62 37.08
CA ILE A 13 -6.15 28.89 36.59
C ILE A 13 -7.00 29.32 35.39
N ASP A 14 -7.68 30.46 35.51
CA ASP A 14 -8.38 31.09 34.40
C ASP A 14 -7.44 32.06 33.66
N LEU A 15 -7.04 31.67 32.46
CA LEU A 15 -6.12 32.43 31.62
C LEU A 15 -6.72 33.75 31.10
N VAL A 16 -8.06 33.86 30.96
CA VAL A 16 -8.68 35.11 30.51
C VAL A 16 -8.53 36.18 31.58
N SER A 17 -8.87 35.85 32.82
CA SER A 17 -8.74 36.74 33.97
C SER A 17 -7.28 37.17 34.22
N ILE A 18 -6.34 36.23 34.07
CA ILE A 18 -4.90 36.51 34.26
C ILE A 18 -4.34 37.44 33.18
N ARG A 19 -4.76 37.29 31.92
CA ARG A 19 -4.34 38.20 30.85
C ARG A 19 -4.84 39.62 31.08
N HIS A 20 -5.98 39.82 31.74
CA HIS A 20 -6.43 41.14 32.17
C HIS A 20 -5.58 41.71 33.31
N ALA A 21 -5.16 40.89 34.27
CA ALA A 21 -4.25 41.30 35.33
C ALA A 21 -2.90 41.80 34.77
N ALA A 22 -2.37 41.17 33.73
CA ALA A 22 -1.14 41.63 33.06
C ALA A 22 -1.25 42.97 32.32
N LYS A 23 -2.47 43.41 31.97
CA LYS A 23 -2.70 44.73 31.37
C LYS A 23 -2.70 45.85 32.42
N THR A 24 -2.90 45.49 33.69
CA THR A 24 -3.17 46.45 34.78
C THR A 24 -2.10 46.44 35.87
N LYS A 25 -1.34 45.36 36.01
CA LYS A 25 -0.29 45.18 37.02
C LYS A 25 1.08 44.99 36.36
N SER A 26 2.12 45.57 36.97
CA SER A 26 3.52 45.31 36.65
C SER A 26 3.98 43.98 37.25
N ALA A 27 5.07 43.40 36.70
CA ALA A 27 5.52 42.04 37.02
C ALA A 27 5.83 41.79 38.51
N ASP A 28 6.29 42.83 39.21
CA ASP A 28 6.58 42.85 40.65
C ASP A 28 5.32 42.75 41.54
N LYS A 29 4.17 43.19 41.03
CA LYS A 29 2.89 43.20 41.75
C LYS A 29 2.02 41.97 41.47
N LEU A 30 2.50 41.05 40.63
CA LEU A 30 1.81 39.83 40.30
C LEU A 30 2.02 38.79 41.40
N THR A 31 0.94 38.09 41.74
CA THR A 31 1.01 36.90 42.58
C THR A 31 1.74 35.77 41.85
N PRO A 32 2.35 34.80 42.56
CA PRO A 32 3.02 33.67 41.93
C PRO A 32 2.13 32.92 40.93
N ILE A 33 0.84 32.75 41.22
CA ILE A 33 -0.10 32.08 40.32
C ILE A 33 -0.39 32.89 39.03
N GLU A 34 -0.48 34.22 39.14
CA GLU A 34 -0.62 35.09 37.96
C GLU A 34 0.66 35.03 37.10
N LYS A 35 1.84 35.02 37.74
CA LYS A 35 3.12 34.84 37.03
C LYS A 35 3.19 33.52 36.27
N TRP A 36 2.80 32.42 36.91
CA TRP A 36 2.72 31.10 36.27
C TRP A 36 1.70 31.06 35.13
N GLY A 37 0.50 31.63 35.32
CA GLY A 37 -0.51 31.69 34.27
C GLY A 37 -0.08 32.52 33.06
N LEU A 38 0.66 33.61 33.28
CA LEU A 38 1.21 34.45 32.20
C LEU A 38 2.37 33.78 31.49
N PHE A 39 3.25 33.11 32.22
CA PHE A 39 4.31 32.30 31.65
C PHE A 39 3.75 31.28 30.64
N PHE A 40 2.79 30.45 31.04
CA PHE A 40 2.17 29.48 30.12
C PHE A 40 1.39 30.13 28.97
N SER A 41 0.89 31.36 29.14
CA SER A 41 0.16 32.05 28.08
C SER A 41 1.07 32.61 26.98
N TYR A 42 2.32 32.96 27.31
CA TYR A 42 3.18 33.76 26.43
C TYR A 42 4.60 33.21 26.27
N VAL A 43 4.93 32.03 26.80
CA VAL A 43 6.27 31.43 26.69
C VAL A 43 6.74 31.30 25.24
N ASP A 44 5.81 31.03 24.32
CA ASP A 44 6.07 30.86 22.88
C ASP A 44 5.72 32.12 22.05
N HIS A 45 5.47 33.27 22.70
CA HIS A 45 5.12 34.51 22.01
C HIS A 45 6.32 35.46 21.94
N ASP A 46 6.86 35.64 20.74
CA ASP A 46 8.05 36.47 20.49
C ASP A 46 7.87 37.93 20.95
N ASP A 47 6.66 38.50 20.77
CA ASP A 47 6.34 39.89 21.13
C ASP A 47 6.19 40.13 22.65
N LYS A 48 6.31 39.06 23.45
CA LYS A 48 6.18 39.10 24.91
C LYS A 48 7.42 38.58 25.65
N GLN A 49 8.48 38.25 24.94
CA GLN A 49 9.71 37.68 25.53
C GLN A 49 10.32 38.56 26.62
N ASP A 50 10.41 39.88 26.43
CA ASP A 50 10.99 40.79 27.43
C ASP A 50 10.19 40.80 28.74
N PHE A 51 8.86 40.77 28.63
CA PHE A 51 7.97 40.69 29.78
C PHE A 51 8.10 39.33 30.50
N ILE A 52 8.14 38.23 29.74
CA ILE A 52 8.33 36.88 30.30
C ILE A 52 9.71 36.72 30.96
N ASN A 53 10.76 37.30 30.38
CA ASN A 53 12.10 37.32 30.98
C ASN A 53 12.10 38.05 32.33
N SER A 54 11.34 39.14 32.48
CA SER A 54 11.18 39.83 33.76
C SER A 54 10.50 38.94 34.82
N ILE A 55 9.54 38.11 34.42
CA ILE A 55 8.87 37.16 35.31
C ILE A 55 9.82 36.02 35.70
N ILE A 56 10.55 35.45 34.72
CA ILE A 56 11.53 34.37 34.91
C ILE A 56 12.61 34.78 35.93
N GLN A 57 13.12 36.01 35.84
CA GLN A 57 14.15 36.51 36.77
C GLN A 57 13.63 36.65 38.20
N SER A 58 12.33 36.86 38.37
CA SER A 58 11.71 37.02 39.69
C SER A 58 11.29 35.70 40.34
N GLU A 59 11.18 34.59 39.58
CA GLU A 59 10.65 33.32 40.07
C GLU A 59 11.52 32.12 39.62
N HIS A 60 12.28 31.56 40.56
CA HIS A 60 13.18 30.42 40.29
C HIS A 60 12.47 29.18 39.72
N GLY A 61 11.23 28.92 40.12
CA GLY A 61 10.46 27.79 39.59
C GLY A 61 10.11 27.94 38.11
N ILE A 62 9.78 29.16 37.69
CA ILE A 62 9.47 29.48 36.29
C ILE A 62 10.75 29.41 35.44
N MET A 63 11.89 29.84 35.99
CA MET A 63 13.20 29.68 35.34
C MET A 63 13.54 28.22 35.06
N ALA A 64 13.33 27.33 36.04
CA ALA A 64 13.53 25.89 35.85
C ALA A 64 12.60 25.33 34.77
N ALA A 65 11.32 25.74 34.76
CA ALA A 65 10.36 25.34 33.72
C ALA A 65 10.78 25.84 32.33
N GLN A 66 11.27 27.08 32.21
CA GLN A 66 11.73 27.64 30.93
C GLN A 66 12.91 26.87 30.34
N ASN A 67 13.85 26.41 31.17
CA ASN A 67 14.95 25.59 30.70
C ASN A 67 14.46 24.26 30.14
N ILE A 68 13.50 23.62 30.81
CA ILE A 68 12.89 22.37 30.35
C ILE A 68 12.16 22.59 29.01
N VAL A 69 11.35 23.64 28.88
CA VAL A 69 10.65 23.99 27.62
C VAL A 69 11.64 24.26 26.48
N LYS A 70 12.72 25.02 26.73
CA LYS A 70 13.77 25.27 25.72
C LYS A 70 14.52 24.01 25.29
N HIS A 71 14.69 23.05 26.19
CA HIS A 71 15.32 21.77 25.86
C HIS A 71 14.35 20.87 25.08
N MET A 72 13.08 20.80 25.49
CA MET A 72 12.05 20.04 24.77
C MET A 72 11.79 20.59 23.37
N SER A 73 11.70 21.91 23.20
CA SER A 73 11.53 22.52 21.88
C SER A 73 12.68 22.21 20.91
N LYS A 74 13.91 22.10 21.40
CA LYS A 74 15.06 21.66 20.59
C LYS A 74 14.98 20.18 20.20
N GLU A 75 14.40 19.35 21.06
CA GLU A 75 14.16 17.92 20.78
C GLU A 75 12.95 17.73 19.85
N ASP A 76 11.93 18.58 19.95
CA ASP A 76 10.73 18.57 19.12
C ASP A 76 11.02 18.99 17.68
N ASP A 77 11.84 20.03 17.44
CA ASP A 77 12.26 20.40 16.07
C ASP A 77 13.01 19.24 15.39
N ASN A 78 13.90 18.58 16.14
CA ASN A 78 14.56 17.36 15.67
C ASN A 78 13.54 16.24 15.45
N TRP A 79 12.57 16.07 16.34
CA TRP A 79 11.49 15.09 16.17
C TRP A 79 10.69 15.34 14.90
N PHE A 80 10.31 16.58 14.59
CA PHE A 80 9.60 16.92 13.35
C PHE A 80 10.42 16.59 12.11
N TYR A 81 11.71 16.91 12.12
CA TYR A 81 12.61 16.55 11.02
C TYR A 81 12.70 15.02 10.88
N GLN A 82 12.99 14.29 11.95
CA GLN A 82 13.09 12.82 11.93
C GLN A 82 11.76 12.16 11.52
N PHE A 83 10.64 12.68 12.01
CA PHE A 83 9.30 12.23 11.65
C PHE A 83 9.00 12.47 10.17
N SER A 84 9.44 13.60 9.61
CA SER A 84 9.29 13.89 8.18
C SER A 84 10.10 12.93 7.30
N VAL A 85 11.34 12.63 7.70
CA VAL A 85 12.21 11.65 7.01
C VAL A 85 11.61 10.26 7.08
N TRP A 86 11.23 9.82 8.29
CA TRP A 86 10.59 8.53 8.51
C TRP A 86 9.30 8.38 7.69
N LYS A 87 8.45 9.41 7.67
CA LYS A 87 7.23 9.40 6.88
C LYS A 87 7.52 9.27 5.38
N ALA A 88 8.49 10.02 4.86
CA ALA A 88 8.90 9.94 3.46
C ALA A 88 9.43 8.54 3.11
N GLU A 89 10.18 7.91 4.02
CA GLU A 89 10.67 6.54 3.85
C GLU A 89 9.53 5.51 3.87
N CYS A 90 8.57 5.64 4.78
CA CYS A 90 7.37 4.81 4.82
C CYS A 90 6.52 4.95 3.54
N ASP A 91 6.33 6.17 3.06
CA ASP A 91 5.60 6.44 1.81
C ASP A 91 6.32 5.82 0.61
N TYR A 92 7.65 5.94 0.55
CA TYR A 92 8.47 5.30 -0.48
C TYR A 92 8.32 3.77 -0.44
N ASN A 93 8.48 3.15 0.74
CA ASN A 93 8.39 1.70 0.91
C ASN A 93 6.99 1.17 0.55
N THR A 94 5.95 1.89 0.95
CA THR A 94 4.56 1.59 0.61
C THR A 94 4.33 1.69 -0.89
N ARG A 95 4.88 2.71 -1.54
CA ARG A 95 4.80 2.88 -2.99
C ARG A 95 5.49 1.72 -3.72
N MET A 96 6.68 1.34 -3.28
CA MET A 96 7.45 0.24 -3.87
C MET A 96 6.74 -1.10 -3.71
N SER A 97 6.27 -1.43 -2.50
CA SER A 97 5.52 -2.66 -2.23
C SER A 97 4.23 -2.73 -3.06
N ASN A 98 3.49 -1.63 -3.17
CA ASN A 98 2.31 -1.56 -4.01
C ASN A 98 2.62 -1.72 -5.49
N ALA A 99 3.73 -1.15 -5.97
CA ALA A 99 4.15 -1.29 -7.36
C ALA A 99 4.53 -2.74 -7.69
N GLU A 100 5.26 -3.42 -6.80
CA GLU A 100 5.62 -4.83 -6.95
C GLU A 100 4.37 -5.72 -6.97
N LYS A 101 3.47 -5.56 -6.00
CA LYS A 101 2.22 -6.33 -5.93
C LYS A 101 1.38 -6.17 -7.20
N ARG A 102 1.21 -4.92 -7.67
CA ARG A 102 0.48 -4.64 -8.92
C ARG A 102 1.20 -5.20 -10.14
N GLY A 103 2.53 -5.17 -10.16
CA GLY A 103 3.34 -5.74 -11.23
C GLY A 103 3.15 -7.25 -11.32
N LEU A 104 3.23 -7.94 -10.19
CA LEU A 104 3.02 -9.39 -10.10
C LEU A 104 1.61 -9.80 -10.52
N GLU A 105 0.59 -9.11 -10.00
CA GLU A 105 -0.82 -9.38 -10.34
C GLU A 105 -1.08 -9.20 -11.84
N LYS A 106 -0.62 -8.09 -12.43
CA LYS A 106 -0.74 -7.85 -13.86
C LYS A 106 0.04 -8.88 -14.69
N GLY A 107 1.24 -9.25 -14.24
CA GLY A 107 2.08 -10.26 -14.89
C GLY A 107 1.39 -11.62 -14.92
N LEU A 108 0.86 -12.05 -13.77
CA LEU A 108 0.15 -13.32 -13.63
C LEU A 108 -1.12 -13.34 -14.48
N GLN A 109 -1.93 -12.27 -14.44
CA GLN A 109 -3.17 -12.18 -15.22
C GLN A 109 -2.89 -12.26 -16.72
N LYS A 110 -1.90 -11.50 -17.21
CA LYS A 110 -1.49 -11.53 -18.63
C LYS A 110 -0.94 -12.90 -19.01
N GLY A 111 -0.08 -13.49 -18.19
CA GLY A 111 0.51 -14.81 -18.44
C GLY A 111 -0.55 -15.91 -18.53
N LEU A 112 -1.50 -15.94 -17.60
CA LEU A 112 -2.62 -16.89 -17.61
C LEU A 112 -3.51 -16.71 -18.83
N GLN A 113 -3.87 -15.47 -19.17
CA GLN A 113 -4.72 -15.19 -20.33
C GLN A 113 -4.05 -15.61 -21.64
N GLN A 114 -2.78 -15.26 -21.84
CA GLN A 114 -2.01 -15.63 -23.02
C GLN A 114 -1.83 -17.15 -23.11
N GLY A 115 -1.44 -17.79 -22.00
CA GLY A 115 -1.24 -19.24 -21.95
C GLY A 115 -2.52 -20.02 -22.24
N MET A 116 -3.65 -19.59 -21.67
CA MET A 116 -4.95 -20.23 -21.92
C MET A 116 -5.40 -20.06 -23.38
N GLN A 117 -5.24 -18.87 -23.95
CA GLN A 117 -5.61 -18.61 -25.34
C GLN A 117 -4.77 -19.44 -26.32
N GLN A 118 -3.45 -19.47 -26.12
CA GLN A 118 -2.53 -20.26 -26.94
C GLN A 118 -2.81 -21.76 -26.81
N GLY A 119 -2.97 -22.25 -25.57
CA GLY A 119 -3.26 -23.65 -25.30
C GLY A 119 -4.59 -24.12 -25.90
N MET A 120 -5.64 -23.29 -25.78
CA MET A 120 -6.94 -23.58 -26.40
C MET A 120 -6.85 -23.62 -27.92
N GLN A 121 -6.18 -22.65 -28.54
CA GLN A 121 -6.04 -22.59 -30.00
C GLN A 121 -5.27 -23.79 -30.54
N GLN A 122 -4.16 -24.15 -29.90
CA GLN A 122 -3.38 -25.34 -30.28
C GLN A 122 -4.17 -26.62 -30.07
N GLY A 123 -4.87 -26.76 -28.94
CA GLY A 123 -5.68 -27.94 -28.64
C GLY A 123 -6.82 -28.13 -29.63
N ILE A 124 -7.55 -27.06 -30.00
CA ILE A 124 -8.61 -27.12 -31.01
C ILE A 124 -8.04 -27.52 -32.37
N GLN A 125 -6.92 -26.91 -32.78
CA GLN A 125 -6.32 -27.21 -34.09
C GLN A 125 -5.84 -28.66 -34.18
N GLN A 126 -5.16 -29.15 -33.14
CA GLN A 126 -4.72 -30.55 -33.07
C GLN A 126 -5.91 -31.51 -33.03
N GLY A 127 -6.93 -31.21 -32.24
CA GLY A 127 -8.14 -32.02 -32.14
C GLY A 127 -8.89 -32.14 -33.47
N ILE A 128 -9.05 -31.03 -34.20
CA ILE A 128 -9.68 -31.03 -35.53
C ILE A 128 -8.84 -31.85 -36.51
N GLN A 129 -7.52 -31.67 -36.54
CA GLN A 129 -6.65 -32.44 -37.44
C GLN A 129 -6.69 -33.93 -37.15
N GLN A 130 -6.60 -34.33 -35.88
CA GLN A 130 -6.71 -35.72 -35.48
C GLN A 130 -8.08 -36.31 -35.82
N GLY A 131 -9.17 -35.58 -35.54
CA GLY A 131 -10.53 -36.01 -35.87
C GLY A 131 -10.74 -36.20 -37.38
N LEU A 132 -10.24 -35.29 -38.21
CA LEU A 132 -10.29 -35.43 -39.66
C LEU A 132 -9.49 -36.63 -40.15
N GLN A 133 -8.30 -36.89 -39.59
CA GLN A 133 -7.50 -38.06 -39.96
C GLN A 133 -8.19 -39.37 -39.57
N ILE A 134 -8.71 -39.46 -38.35
CA ILE A 134 -9.46 -40.64 -37.87
C ILE A 134 -10.68 -40.88 -38.76
N SER A 135 -11.47 -39.84 -39.04
CA SER A 135 -12.66 -39.94 -39.89
C SER A 135 -12.31 -40.42 -41.31
N ARG A 136 -11.24 -39.90 -41.92
CA ARG A 136 -10.77 -40.38 -43.25
C ARG A 136 -10.41 -41.86 -43.23
N ILE A 137 -9.72 -42.32 -42.18
CA ILE A 137 -9.34 -43.72 -42.01
C ILE A 137 -10.57 -44.61 -41.81
N GLU A 138 -11.53 -44.20 -40.99
CA GLU A 138 -12.77 -44.94 -40.74
C GLU A 138 -13.62 -45.04 -42.01
N THR A 139 -13.77 -43.94 -42.75
CA THR A 139 -14.45 -43.94 -44.06
C THR A 139 -13.75 -44.89 -45.03
N ALA A 140 -12.42 -44.85 -45.14
CA ALA A 140 -11.68 -45.78 -46.00
C ALA A 140 -11.90 -47.25 -45.64
N LYS A 141 -11.89 -47.59 -44.34
CA LYS A 141 -12.19 -48.94 -43.85
C LYS A 141 -13.59 -49.39 -44.23
N GLN A 142 -14.60 -48.53 -44.06
CA GLN A 142 -15.98 -48.83 -44.43
C GLN A 142 -16.13 -49.07 -45.94
N LEU A 143 -15.52 -48.22 -46.77
CA LEU A 143 -15.56 -48.38 -48.23
C LEU A 143 -14.84 -49.66 -48.69
N LEU A 144 -13.71 -50.01 -48.08
CA LEU A 144 -13.01 -51.26 -48.34
C LEU A 144 -13.85 -52.49 -47.97
N ALA A 145 -14.57 -52.43 -46.84
CA ALA A 145 -15.45 -53.51 -46.39
C ALA A 145 -16.66 -53.72 -47.33
N MET A 146 -17.15 -52.66 -47.98
CA MET A 146 -18.22 -52.77 -48.97
C MET A 146 -17.76 -53.44 -50.28
N GLY A 147 -16.46 -53.40 -50.60
CA GLY A 147 -15.88 -54.12 -51.74
C GLY A 147 -16.27 -53.60 -53.14
N VAL A 148 -16.91 -52.43 -53.23
CA VAL A 148 -17.46 -51.89 -54.50
C VAL A 148 -16.46 -50.96 -55.22
N LEU A 149 -15.52 -50.34 -54.51
CA LEU A 149 -14.60 -49.34 -55.03
C LEU A 149 -13.16 -49.85 -55.09
N SER A 150 -12.36 -49.39 -56.07
CA SER A 150 -10.93 -49.70 -56.14
C SER A 150 -10.12 -48.94 -55.09
N ALA A 151 -8.91 -49.41 -54.77
CA ALA A 151 -8.02 -48.74 -53.81
C ALA A 151 -7.70 -47.29 -54.25
N GLU A 152 -7.55 -47.05 -55.55
CA GLU A 152 -7.31 -45.74 -56.14
C GLU A 152 -8.51 -44.80 -55.96
N GLN A 153 -9.73 -45.30 -56.17
CA GLN A 153 -10.96 -44.52 -55.97
C GLN A 153 -11.19 -44.18 -54.49
N ILE A 154 -10.86 -45.10 -53.57
CA ILE A 154 -10.97 -44.86 -52.13
C ILE A 154 -9.91 -43.85 -51.67
N ALA A 155 -8.68 -43.95 -52.16
CA ALA A 155 -7.63 -42.96 -51.87
C ALA A 155 -8.04 -41.56 -52.33
N GLN A 156 -8.58 -41.45 -53.55
CA GLN A 156 -9.09 -40.19 -54.09
C GLN A 156 -10.28 -39.64 -53.28
N GLY A 157 -11.25 -40.48 -52.91
CA GLY A 157 -12.45 -40.05 -52.18
C GLY A 157 -12.22 -39.69 -50.71
N THR A 158 -11.21 -40.29 -50.06
CA THR A 158 -10.87 -40.04 -48.65
C THR A 158 -9.71 -39.06 -48.46
N GLY A 159 -8.97 -38.75 -49.53
CA GLY A 159 -7.78 -37.91 -49.47
C GLY A 159 -6.63 -38.55 -48.66
N LEU A 160 -6.62 -39.89 -48.54
CA LEU A 160 -5.52 -40.65 -47.95
C LEU A 160 -4.50 -41.05 -49.03
N PRO A 161 -3.21 -41.17 -48.67
CA PRO A 161 -2.21 -41.75 -49.56
C PRO A 161 -2.61 -43.17 -50.00
N ILE A 162 -2.34 -43.52 -51.25
CA ILE A 162 -2.67 -44.84 -51.81
C ILE A 162 -1.96 -45.96 -51.05
N GLU A 163 -0.75 -45.70 -50.55
CA GLU A 163 0.01 -46.64 -49.71
C GLU A 163 -0.75 -46.95 -48.43
N LYS A 164 -1.36 -45.94 -47.80
CA LYS A 164 -2.12 -46.10 -46.56
C LYS A 164 -3.40 -46.88 -46.78
N VAL A 165 -4.08 -46.68 -47.90
CA VAL A 165 -5.28 -47.46 -48.27
C VAL A 165 -4.94 -48.92 -48.53
N LYS A 166 -3.82 -49.20 -49.23
CA LYS A 166 -3.34 -50.57 -49.48
C LYS A 166 -2.91 -51.27 -48.19
N GLU A 167 -2.27 -50.55 -47.27
CA GLU A 167 -1.96 -51.05 -45.92
C GLU A 167 -3.24 -51.47 -45.19
N LEU A 168 -4.25 -50.58 -45.14
CA LEU A 168 -5.54 -50.87 -44.51
C LEU A 168 -6.26 -52.06 -45.16
N GLN A 169 -6.18 -52.21 -46.49
CA GLN A 169 -6.76 -53.33 -47.22
C GLN A 169 -6.07 -54.67 -46.87
N SER A 170 -4.76 -54.66 -46.69
CA SER A 170 -3.99 -55.85 -46.30
C SER A 170 -4.26 -56.29 -44.85
N SER A 171 -4.56 -55.33 -43.97
CA SER A 171 -4.91 -55.62 -42.57
C SER A 171 -6.36 -56.08 -42.37
N ASN A 172 -7.20 -55.98 -43.40
CA ASN A 172 -8.62 -56.36 -43.37
C ASN A 172 -8.90 -57.73 -44.03
N LYS A 173 -7.87 -58.37 -44.60
CA LYS A 173 -7.89 -59.74 -45.12
C LYS A 173 -7.46 -60.72 -44.05
#